data_AF-A8TZX2-F1
#
_entry.id   AF-A8TZX2-F1
#
_cell.length_a   1.000
_cell.length_b   1.000
_cell.length_c   1.000
_cell.angle_alpha   90.00
_cell.angle_beta   90.00
_cell.angle_gamma   90.00
#
_symmetry.space_group_name_H-M   'P 1'
#
loop_
_entity.id
_entity.type
_entity.pdbx_description
1 polymer ?
#
loop_
_entity_poly.entity_id
_entity_poly.type
_entity_poly.pdbx_seq_one_letter_code
_entity_poly.pdbx_strand_id
1 'polypeptide(L)'
;MLDALDPLKLEKRVLPYLVVAEHLDDSGLVHFRLVGEEMVRRWGENFRGRRSDELFTGDYRVFIEKYFALARSERCPVYSESVFRWNDGGWIKTTRLILPFSSTPNGAPTRSVVVQVFLPSEQPQSVPEIRVLREQDMSGGVIVALPGGARQASTPN
;
A
#
# COMPACT_ATOMS: atom_id res chain seq x y z
N MET A 1 23.58 -0.01 -11.45
CA MET A 1 22.29 -0.16 -12.13
C MET A 1 21.20 -0.32 -11.07
N LEU A 2 20.76 0.82 -10.54
CA LEU A 2 19.65 1.03 -9.61
C LEU A 2 18.92 2.28 -10.15
N ASP A 3 18.56 2.25 -11.43
CA ASP A 3 18.37 3.51 -12.19
C ASP A 3 16.89 3.95 -12.28
N ALA A 4 15.99 3.34 -11.50
CA ALA A 4 14.58 3.74 -11.43
C ALA A 4 14.14 4.34 -10.08
N LEU A 5 14.84 4.03 -9.00
CA LEU A 5 14.53 4.55 -7.67
C LEU A 5 15.84 4.72 -6.90
N ASP A 6 16.31 5.96 -6.81
CA ASP A 6 17.46 6.34 -5.99
C ASP A 6 16.94 6.81 -4.62
N PRO A 7 17.14 6.03 -3.54
CA PRO A 7 16.67 6.41 -2.21
C PRO A 7 17.31 7.71 -1.69
N LEU A 8 18.47 8.11 -2.22
CA LEU A 8 19.14 9.36 -1.87
C LEU A 8 18.42 10.59 -2.43
N LYS A 9 17.60 10.40 -3.47
CA LYS A 9 16.75 11.46 -4.05
C LYS A 9 15.38 11.54 -3.39
N LEU A 10 15.01 10.56 -2.55
CA LEU A 10 13.78 10.63 -1.78
C LEU A 10 13.95 11.60 -0.62
N GLU A 11 12.88 12.35 -0.32
CA GLU A 11 12.88 13.20 0.86
C GLU A 11 12.99 12.34 2.12
N LYS A 12 13.94 12.67 3.00
CA LYS A 12 14.24 11.90 4.22
C LYS A 12 13.01 11.62 5.09
N ARG A 13 12.02 12.53 5.08
CA ARG A 13 10.75 12.39 5.82
C ARG A 13 9.88 11.21 5.36
N VAL A 14 10.07 10.71 4.14
CA VAL A 14 9.31 9.59 3.59
C VAL A 14 9.91 8.24 3.99
N LEU A 15 11.23 8.18 4.24
CA LEU A 15 11.95 6.94 4.50
C LEU A 15 11.40 6.11 5.68
N PRO A 16 10.97 6.69 6.82
CA PRO A 16 10.38 5.92 7.91
C PRO A 16 9.08 5.18 7.54
N TYR A 17 8.39 5.65 6.50
CA TYR A 17 7.09 5.13 6.02
C TYR A 17 7.23 4.22 4.80
N LEU A 18 8.46 3.91 4.40
CA LEU A 18 8.77 3.22 3.16
C LEU A 18 8.95 1.72 3.37
N VAL A 19 8.43 0.91 2.46
CA VAL A 19 8.71 -0.53 2.36
C VAL A 19 9.18 -0.84 0.95
N VAL A 20 10.22 -1.65 0.82
CA VAL A 20 10.59 -2.26 -0.46
C VAL A 20 10.23 -3.74 -0.41
N ALA A 21 9.38 -4.17 -1.32
CA ALA A 21 8.91 -5.54 -1.44
C ALA A 21 9.35 -6.12 -2.79
N GLU A 22 9.80 -7.37 -2.79
CA GLU A 22 10.08 -8.13 -3.99
C GLU A 22 8.93 -9.09 -4.27
N HIS A 23 8.41 -9.08 -5.49
CA HIS A 23 7.35 -9.99 -5.92
C HIS A 23 7.96 -11.37 -6.16
N LEU A 24 7.43 -12.38 -5.46
CA LEU A 24 7.87 -13.76 -5.62
C LEU A 24 7.09 -14.49 -6.71
N ASP A 25 5.84 -14.10 -6.93
CA ASP A 25 4.96 -14.63 -7.96
C ASP A 25 3.88 -13.60 -8.38
N ASP A 26 2.95 -14.02 -9.22
CA ASP A 26 1.86 -13.18 -9.72
C ASP A 26 0.63 -13.14 -8.79
N SER A 27 0.62 -13.93 -7.70
CA SER A 27 -0.48 -13.95 -6.71
C SER A 27 -0.45 -12.76 -5.76
N GLY A 28 0.65 -12.01 -5.74
CA GLY A 28 0.90 -10.92 -4.80
C GLY A 28 1.71 -11.33 -3.57
N LEU A 29 2.25 -12.56 -3.55
CA LEU A 29 3.20 -13.00 -2.54
C LEU A 29 4.50 -12.19 -2.67
N VAL A 30 4.95 -11.61 -1.55
CA VAL A 30 6.13 -10.74 -1.53
C VAL A 30 7.13 -11.09 -0.45
N HIS A 31 8.41 -10.77 -0.71
CA HIS A 31 9.51 -10.76 0.26
C HIS A 31 9.86 -9.32 0.64
N PHE A 32 9.81 -9.00 1.94
CA PHE A 32 10.10 -7.65 2.41
C PHE A 32 11.61 -7.42 2.50
N ARG A 33 12.15 -6.55 1.63
CA ARG A 33 13.58 -6.22 1.55
C ARG A 33 13.99 -5.06 2.46
N LEU A 34 13.12 -4.05 2.58
CA LEU A 34 13.32 -2.89 3.44
C LEU A 34 12.00 -2.53 4.11
N VAL A 35 12.06 -2.17 5.38
CA VAL A 35 10.90 -1.71 6.16
C VAL A 35 11.35 -0.50 6.98
N GLY A 36 10.70 0.64 6.78
CA GLY A 36 10.98 1.88 7.48
C GLY A 36 10.59 1.80 8.96
N GLU A 37 11.27 2.58 9.80
CA GLU A 37 11.14 2.52 11.26
C GLU A 37 9.71 2.79 11.74
N GLU A 38 8.98 3.67 11.06
CA GLU A 38 7.62 4.00 11.45
C GLU A 38 6.63 2.91 11.07
N MET A 39 6.93 2.15 10.01
CA MET A 39 6.20 0.92 9.70
C MET A 39 6.41 -0.12 10.81
N VAL A 40 7.66 -0.33 11.25
CA VAL A 40 7.98 -1.25 12.35
C VAL A 40 7.28 -0.83 13.64
N ARG A 41 7.33 0.46 13.99
CA ARG A 41 6.68 1.00 15.20
C ARG A 41 5.17 0.76 15.18
N ARG A 42 4.53 0.93 14.01
CA ARG A 42 3.07 0.76 13.88
C ARG A 42 2.66 -0.70 13.89
N TRP A 43 3.38 -1.56 13.18
CA TRP A 43 3.08 -2.99 13.14
C TRP A 43 3.50 -3.74 14.41
N GLY A 44 4.40 -3.17 15.21
CA GLY A 44 4.94 -3.80 16.42
C GLY A 44 5.98 -4.88 16.14
N GLU A 45 6.30 -5.12 14.87
CA GLU A 45 7.28 -6.12 14.43
C GLU A 45 8.00 -5.64 13.15
N ASN A 46 9.27 -6.05 13.01
CA ASN A 46 10.05 -5.79 11.81
C ASN A 46 9.90 -6.94 10.80
N PHE A 47 9.24 -6.66 9.69
CA PHE A 47 8.98 -7.63 8.61
C PHE A 47 10.17 -7.86 7.67
N ARG A 48 11.26 -7.09 7.82
CA ARG A 48 12.44 -7.20 6.94
C ARG A 48 12.98 -8.63 6.92
N GLY A 49 13.17 -9.15 5.72
CA GLY A 49 13.69 -10.50 5.46
C GLY A 49 12.61 -11.58 5.46
N ARG A 50 11.36 -11.26 5.75
CA ARG A 50 10.24 -12.22 5.83
C ARG A 50 9.30 -12.12 4.63
N ARG A 51 8.52 -13.16 4.39
CA ARG A 51 7.51 -13.22 3.32
C ARG A 51 6.12 -12.88 3.86
N SER A 52 5.23 -12.38 2.99
CA SER A 52 3.86 -12.04 3.39
C SER A 52 3.06 -13.24 3.92
N ASP A 53 3.33 -14.44 3.42
CA ASP A 53 2.70 -15.69 3.88
C ASP A 53 3.20 -16.19 5.24
N GLU A 54 4.35 -15.71 5.69
CA GLU A 54 4.89 -15.99 7.03
C GLU A 54 4.36 -15.00 8.08
N LEU A 55 3.84 -13.87 7.64
CA LEU A 55 3.46 -12.72 8.47
C LEU A 55 1.95 -12.57 8.63
N PHE A 56 1.21 -12.85 7.56
CA PHE A 56 -0.22 -12.59 7.50
C PHE A 56 -0.97 -13.88 7.20
N THR A 57 -2.19 -13.99 7.74
CA THR A 57 -3.07 -15.13 7.52
C THR A 57 -4.50 -14.67 7.25
N GLY A 58 -5.32 -15.54 6.66
CA GLY A 58 -6.74 -15.30 6.42
C GLY A 58 -7.02 -14.10 5.50
N ASP A 59 -8.16 -13.47 5.71
CA ASP A 59 -8.66 -12.38 4.85
C ASP A 59 -7.71 -11.19 4.78
N TYR A 60 -6.97 -10.91 5.86
CA TYR A 60 -6.00 -9.83 5.87
C TYR A 60 -4.84 -10.07 4.90
N ARG A 61 -4.34 -11.32 4.82
CA ARG A 61 -3.31 -11.69 3.84
C ARG A 61 -3.83 -11.51 2.42
N VAL A 62 -4.99 -12.10 2.13
CA VAL A 62 -5.63 -12.02 0.81
C VAL A 62 -5.82 -10.55 0.39
N PHE A 63 -6.26 -9.72 1.33
CA PHE A 63 -6.44 -8.29 1.12
C PHE A 63 -5.12 -7.56 0.80
N ILE A 64 -4.06 -7.79 1.58
CA ILE A 64 -2.76 -7.13 1.36
C ILE A 64 -2.10 -7.60 0.06
N GLU A 65 -2.08 -8.91 -0.20
CA GLU A 65 -1.45 -9.50 -1.38
C GLU A 65 -2.16 -9.06 -2.67
N LYS A 66 -3.49 -8.85 -2.64
CA LYS A 66 -4.24 -8.30 -3.78
C LYS A 66 -3.68 -6.96 -4.28
N TYR A 67 -3.19 -6.10 -3.40
CA TYR A 67 -2.61 -4.83 -3.84
C TYR A 67 -1.30 -4.99 -4.59
N PHE A 68 -0.45 -5.93 -4.15
CA PHE A 68 0.80 -6.24 -4.83
C PHE A 68 0.53 -6.91 -6.18
N ALA A 69 -0.39 -7.87 -6.22
CA ALA A 69 -0.83 -8.51 -7.45
C ALA A 69 -1.34 -7.46 -8.45
N LEU A 70 -2.22 -6.55 -8.02
CA LEU A 70 -2.79 -5.49 -8.87
C LEU A 70 -1.72 -4.54 -9.41
N ALA A 71 -0.80 -4.06 -8.55
CA ALA A 71 0.28 -3.18 -8.99
C ALA A 71 1.19 -3.86 -10.03
N ARG A 72 1.45 -5.16 -9.85
CA ARG A 72 2.27 -5.94 -10.77
C ARG A 72 1.56 -6.21 -12.10
N SER A 73 0.31 -6.67 -12.07
CA SER A 73 -0.46 -7.05 -13.26
C SER A 73 -0.77 -5.83 -14.14
N GLU A 74 -1.23 -4.74 -13.53
CA GLU A 74 -1.58 -3.50 -14.23
C GLU A 74 -0.35 -2.68 -14.61
N ARG A 75 0.82 -2.98 -14.03
CA ARG A 75 2.07 -2.23 -14.21
C ARG A 75 1.90 -0.73 -13.91
N CYS A 76 0.97 -0.41 -13.00
CA CYS A 76 0.57 0.94 -12.63
C CYS A 76 0.67 1.12 -11.11
N PRO A 77 0.93 2.35 -10.63
CA PRO A 77 0.77 2.68 -9.22
C PRO A 77 -0.61 2.33 -8.68
N VAL A 78 -0.66 1.79 -7.46
CA VAL A 78 -1.91 1.51 -6.75
C VAL A 78 -1.99 2.40 -5.52
N TYR A 79 -3.01 3.24 -5.48
CA TYR A 79 -3.38 4.05 -4.33
C TYR A 79 -4.48 3.37 -3.53
N SER A 80 -4.42 3.46 -2.20
CA SER A 80 -5.51 3.01 -1.35
C SER A 80 -5.62 3.84 -0.08
N GLU A 81 -6.85 3.97 0.40
CA GLU A 81 -7.16 4.52 1.72
C GLU A 81 -8.01 3.53 2.49
N SER A 82 -7.74 3.40 3.79
CA SER A 82 -8.52 2.56 4.67
C SER A 82 -8.54 3.14 6.06
N VAL A 83 -9.69 3.10 6.73
CA VAL A 83 -9.79 3.46 8.15
C VAL A 83 -10.08 2.18 8.92
N PHE A 84 -9.30 1.93 9.95
CA PHE A 84 -9.49 0.77 10.83
C PHE A 84 -9.24 1.17 12.29
N ARG A 85 -9.78 0.36 13.19
CA ARG A 85 -9.55 0.51 14.62
C ARG A 85 -8.27 -0.25 14.97
N TRP A 86 -7.29 0.45 15.53
CA TRP A 86 -6.09 -0.17 16.08
C TRP A 86 -6.25 -0.22 17.60
N ASN A 87 -6.10 -1.40 18.20
CA ASN A 87 -6.19 -1.72 19.64
C ASN A 87 -6.61 -0.55 20.55
N ASP A 88 -7.83 -0.56 21.06
CA ASP A 88 -8.45 0.33 22.09
C ASP A 88 -8.23 1.86 22.02
N GLY A 89 -7.38 2.35 21.11
CA GLY A 89 -6.83 3.71 21.09
C GLY A 89 -7.39 4.62 20.00
N GLY A 90 -8.47 4.20 19.34
CA GLY A 90 -9.20 5.01 18.36
C GLY A 90 -9.07 4.53 16.92
N TRP A 91 -9.52 5.38 15.99
CA TRP A 91 -9.53 5.09 14.56
C TRP A 91 -8.29 5.68 13.88
N ILE A 92 -7.68 4.91 12.98
CA ILE A 92 -6.52 5.32 12.21
C ILE A 92 -6.89 5.23 10.73
N LYS A 93 -6.68 6.34 10.02
CA LYS A 93 -6.68 6.34 8.55
C LYS A 93 -5.28 5.97 8.08
N THR A 94 -5.18 4.95 7.24
CA THR A 94 -3.98 4.67 6.49
C THR A 94 -4.18 5.06 5.04
N THR A 95 -3.15 5.71 4.48
CA THR A 95 -3.05 5.99 3.05
C THR A 95 -1.81 5.27 2.55
N ARG A 96 -1.96 4.50 1.47
CA ARG A 96 -0.89 3.70 0.91
C ARG A 96 -0.78 3.93 -0.59
N LEU A 97 0.46 4.11 -1.05
CA LEU A 97 0.83 4.12 -2.45
C LEU A 97 1.81 2.97 -2.71
N ILE A 98 1.50 2.12 -3.68
CA ILE A 98 2.35 1.01 -4.13
C ILE A 98 2.81 1.32 -5.55
N LEU A 99 4.12 1.49 -5.71
CA LEU A 99 4.78 1.81 -6.96
C LEU A 99 5.50 0.56 -7.47
N PRO A 100 4.97 -0.13 -8.50
CA PRO A 100 5.66 -1.24 -9.12
C PRO A 100 6.85 -0.73 -9.94
N PHE A 101 7.99 -1.42 -9.88
CA PHE A 101 9.15 -1.11 -10.71
C PHE A 101 9.90 -2.36 -11.17
N SER A 102 10.56 -2.25 -12.31
CA SER A 102 11.42 -3.29 -12.87
C SER A 102 12.87 -2.86 -12.84
N SER A 103 13.78 -3.83 -12.77
CA SER A 103 15.22 -3.58 -12.90
C SER A 103 15.68 -3.42 -14.35
N THR A 104 14.80 -3.74 -15.32
CA THR A 104 15.05 -3.55 -16.74
C THR A 104 14.00 -2.63 -17.36
N PRO A 105 14.37 -1.81 -18.37
CA PRO A 105 13.40 -1.10 -19.17
C PRO A 105 12.36 -2.06 -19.75
N ASN A 106 11.08 -1.73 -19.60
CA ASN A 106 9.93 -2.53 -20.06
C ASN A 106 9.80 -3.94 -19.46
N GLY A 107 10.67 -4.36 -18.54
CA GLY A 107 10.56 -5.64 -17.85
C GLY A 107 9.30 -5.74 -16.99
N ALA A 108 8.89 -6.97 -16.65
CA ALA A 108 7.85 -7.18 -15.63
C ALA A 108 8.26 -6.52 -14.30
N PRO A 109 7.33 -5.90 -13.55
CA PRO A 109 7.65 -5.38 -12.22
C PRO A 109 8.05 -6.51 -11.28
N THR A 110 9.32 -6.53 -10.87
CA THR A 110 9.83 -7.52 -9.93
C THR A 110 9.82 -7.01 -8.49
N ARG A 111 9.65 -5.69 -8.30
CA ARG A 111 9.62 -5.07 -6.98
C ARG A 111 8.55 -3.99 -6.90
N SER A 112 8.19 -3.65 -5.67
CA SER A 112 7.36 -2.49 -5.36
C SER A 112 7.99 -1.65 -4.26
N VAL A 113 7.90 -0.34 -4.42
CA VAL A 113 8.07 0.60 -3.30
C VAL A 113 6.70 0.93 -2.77
N VAL A 114 6.51 0.75 -1.47
CA VAL A 114 5.30 1.12 -0.78
C VAL A 114 5.60 2.30 0.13
N VAL A 115 4.76 3.33 0.08
CA VAL A 115 4.73 4.37 1.09
C VAL A 115 3.39 4.26 1.79
N GLN A 116 3.42 4.11 3.12
CA GLN A 116 2.20 4.05 3.92
C GLN A 116 2.29 5.02 5.08
N VAL A 117 1.38 5.99 5.10
CA VAL A 117 1.24 6.94 6.20
C VAL A 117 0.03 6.60 7.05
N PHE A 118 0.06 7.06 8.30
CA PHE A 118 -0.96 6.79 9.29
C PHE A 118 -1.38 8.09 9.96
N LEU A 119 -2.64 8.45 9.78
CA LEU A 119 -3.23 9.69 10.27
C LEU A 119 -4.29 9.36 11.32
N PRO A 120 -4.41 10.18 12.39
CA PRO A 120 -5.57 10.12 13.27
C PRO A 120 -6.86 10.24 12.45
N SER A 121 -7.89 9.50 12.81
CA SER A 121 -9.18 9.57 12.16
C SER A 121 -10.31 9.39 13.16
N GLU A 122 -11.52 9.75 12.73
CA GLU A 122 -12.75 9.34 13.39
C GLU A 122 -13.24 8.02 12.78
N GLN A 123 -14.37 7.52 13.25
CA GLN A 123 -14.98 6.31 12.69
C GLN A 123 -15.20 6.46 11.18
N PRO A 124 -14.88 5.43 10.37
CA PRO A 124 -15.08 5.51 8.93
C PRO A 124 -16.53 5.84 8.59
N GLN A 125 -16.69 6.84 7.73
CA GLN A 125 -17.97 7.14 7.08
C GLN A 125 -18.11 6.40 5.73
N SER A 126 -17.04 5.74 5.25
CA SER A 126 -16.99 5.03 3.96
C SER A 126 -16.13 3.76 3.99
N VAL A 127 -16.31 2.92 2.97
CA VAL A 127 -15.59 1.65 2.73
C VAL A 127 -14.16 1.95 2.21
N PRO A 128 -13.15 1.07 2.44
CA PRO A 128 -11.82 1.21 1.84
C PRO A 128 -11.85 1.47 0.34
N GLU A 129 -11.07 2.45 -0.12
CA GLU A 129 -10.98 2.82 -1.52
C GLU A 129 -9.68 2.29 -2.12
N ILE A 130 -9.74 1.73 -3.33
CA ILE A 130 -8.58 1.25 -4.09
C ILE A 130 -8.66 1.85 -5.48
N ARG A 131 -7.59 2.50 -5.92
CA ARG A 131 -7.49 3.14 -7.23
C ARG A 131 -6.17 2.76 -7.90
N VAL A 132 -6.25 2.28 -9.14
CA VAL A 132 -5.10 2.14 -10.03
C VAL A 132 -4.89 3.50 -10.68
N LEU A 133 -3.74 4.12 -10.44
CA LEU A 133 -3.43 5.45 -10.98
C LEU A 133 -2.83 5.31 -12.38
N ARG A 134 -3.40 6.03 -13.33
CA ARG A 134 -2.90 6.18 -14.70
C ARG A 134 -2.20 7.52 -14.86
N GLU A 135 -1.53 7.72 -15.99
CA GLU A 135 -0.80 8.97 -16.27
C GLU A 135 -1.69 10.22 -16.17
N GLN A 136 -2.94 10.13 -16.63
CA GLN A 136 -3.97 11.17 -16.49
C GLN A 136 -4.31 11.51 -15.02
N ASP A 137 -4.09 10.58 -14.09
CA ASP A 137 -4.36 10.76 -12.66
C ASP A 137 -3.15 11.38 -11.92
N MET A 138 -1.99 11.42 -12.58
CA MET A 138 -0.72 11.90 -12.01
C MET A 138 -0.33 13.31 -12.48
N SER A 139 -0.94 13.82 -13.56
CA SER A 139 -0.68 15.15 -14.12
C SER A 139 -1.48 16.28 -13.46
N GLY A 140 -2.51 15.95 -12.69
CA GLY A 140 -3.22 16.88 -11.80
C GLY A 140 -2.69 16.74 -10.38
N GLY A 141 -2.03 17.78 -9.85
CA GLY A 141 -1.57 17.81 -8.47
C GLY A 141 -2.69 17.39 -7.50
N VAL A 142 -2.43 16.32 -6.72
CA VAL A 142 -3.26 15.79 -5.63
C VAL A 142 -4.75 15.66 -6.00
N ILE A 143 -5.11 14.52 -6.59
CA ILE A 143 -6.52 14.16 -6.80
C ILE A 143 -7.15 13.70 -5.48
N VAL A 144 -7.85 14.62 -4.82
CA VAL A 144 -8.89 14.30 -3.83
C VAL A 144 -10.10 13.78 -4.58
N ALA A 145 -10.45 12.50 -4.41
CA ALA A 145 -11.77 12.02 -4.84
C ALA A 145 -12.76 12.19 -3.67
N LEU A 146 -13.82 12.94 -3.92
CA LEU A 146 -14.99 13.01 -3.05
C LEU A 146 -15.77 11.69 -3.12
N PRO A 147 -16.36 11.19 -2.03
CA PRO A 147 -17.10 9.95 -2.02
C PRO A 147 -18.40 10.09 -2.83
N GLY A 148 -18.47 9.36 -3.96
CA GLY A 148 -19.72 9.05 -4.65
C GLY A 148 -20.53 8.08 -3.81
N GLY A 149 -21.75 8.50 -3.44
CA GLY A 149 -22.60 7.81 -2.49
C GLY A 149 -22.97 6.38 -2.90
N ALA A 150 -22.94 5.47 -1.93
CA ALA A 150 -23.66 4.22 -1.97
C ALA A 150 -24.80 4.29 -0.95
N ARG A 151 -26.03 4.11 -1.44
CA ARG A 151 -27.27 4.05 -0.66
C ARG A 151 -27.18 2.94 0.40
N GLN A 152 -27.75 3.23 1.57
CA GLN A 152 -28.02 2.26 2.63
C GLN A 152 -28.70 1.00 2.08
N ALA A 153 -28.14 -0.16 2.38
CA ALA A 153 -28.91 -1.39 2.42
C ALA A 153 -29.35 -1.61 3.88
N SER A 154 -30.65 -1.41 4.08
CA SER A 154 -31.42 -1.70 5.27
C SER A 154 -31.32 -3.17 5.68
N THR A 155 -31.12 -3.42 6.97
CA THR A 155 -31.31 -4.71 7.63
C THR A 155 -32.80 -5.12 7.59
N PRO A 156 -33.10 -6.41 7.41
CA PRO A 156 -34.27 -7.01 8.04
C PRO A 156 -33.86 -7.89 9.23
N ASN A 157 -34.74 -7.88 10.22
CA ASN A 157 -34.67 -8.47 11.57
C ASN A 157 -34.14 -9.89 11.68
#